data_AF-A0A0J8TFU6-F1
#
_entry.id   AF-A0A0J8TFU6-F1
#
_cell.length_a   1.000
_cell.length_b   1.000
_cell.length_c   1.000
_cell.angle_alpha   90.00
_cell.angle_beta   90.00
_cell.angle_gamma   90.00
#
_symmetry.space_group_name_H-M   'P 1'
#
loop_
_entity.id
_entity.type
_entity.pdbx_description
1 polymer ?
#
loop_
_entity_poly.entity_id
_entity_poly.type
_entity_poly.pdbx_seq_one_letter_code
_entity_poly.pdbx_strand_id
1 'polypeptide(L)'
;MSQAVALGEPIPPNTSHAVSVSLPTWSANVGYEEGQDWVIKVMRTGYPRFFMHKNIRELVFHIIRQFGHPGESAMPFPSLKTASRCHDFMVSRLPLDTHAKIRVCHCEALLHFYILRYITTSPNKCGSIVEMEYLVAGANSA
;
A
#
# COMPACT_ATOMS: atom_id res chain seq x y z
N MET A 1 -6.83 -8.97 33.78
CA MET A 1 -7.23 -7.65 33.24
C MET A 1 -6.72 -7.57 31.82
N SER A 2 -7.60 -7.43 30.82
CA SER A 2 -7.20 -7.29 29.42
C SER A 2 -6.41 -5.98 29.26
N GLN A 3 -5.13 -6.07 28.94
CA GLN A 3 -4.31 -4.89 28.70
C GLN A 3 -4.82 -4.18 27.45
N ALA A 4 -5.28 -2.93 27.61
CA ALA A 4 -5.72 -2.12 26.49
C ALA A 4 -4.54 -1.89 25.52
N VAL A 5 -4.75 -2.20 24.25
CA VAL A 5 -3.74 -1.98 23.20
C VAL A 5 -3.52 -0.48 23.03
N ALA A 6 -2.27 -0.04 22.95
CA ALA A 6 -1.92 1.38 22.84
C ALA A 6 -2.53 2.02 21.58
N LEU A 7 -2.84 3.32 21.64
CA LEU A 7 -3.43 4.08 20.53
C LEU A 7 -2.60 3.93 19.24
N GLY A 8 -3.26 3.60 18.13
CA GLY A 8 -2.62 3.47 16.81
C GLY A 8 -1.89 2.15 16.57
N GLU A 9 -1.78 1.28 17.58
CA GLU A 9 -1.21 -0.05 17.40
C GLU A 9 -2.17 -0.99 16.65
N PRO A 10 -1.64 -1.92 15.84
CA PRO A 10 -2.46 -2.84 15.08
C PRO A 10 -3.27 -3.79 15.97
N ILE A 11 -4.50 -4.08 15.54
CA ILE A 11 -5.37 -5.08 16.16
C ILE A 11 -5.71 -6.17 15.11
N PRO A 12 -5.44 -7.46 15.40
CA PRO A 12 -4.74 -7.99 16.57
C PRO A 12 -3.24 -7.61 16.60
N PRO A 13 -2.61 -7.54 17.80
CA PRO A 13 -1.17 -7.28 17.91
C PRO A 13 -0.33 -8.30 17.14
N ASN A 14 0.86 -7.89 16.69
CA ASN A 14 1.84 -8.74 16.01
C ASN A 14 1.33 -9.51 14.78
N THR A 15 0.27 -9.02 14.14
CA THR A 15 -0.25 -9.61 12.90
C THR A 15 0.25 -8.81 11.69
N SER A 16 1.02 -9.46 10.81
CA SER A 16 1.69 -8.84 9.66
C SER A 16 0.77 -8.10 8.68
N HIS A 17 -0.51 -8.46 8.67
CA HIS A 17 -1.54 -7.88 7.81
C HIS A 17 -2.72 -7.32 8.62
N ALA A 18 -2.49 -6.87 9.86
CA ALA A 18 -3.52 -6.23 10.65
C ALA A 18 -4.05 -4.99 9.93
N VAL A 19 -5.37 -4.97 9.72
CA VAL A 19 -6.07 -3.91 9.00
C VAL A 19 -6.81 -2.95 9.93
N SER A 20 -6.78 -3.20 11.25
CA SER A 20 -7.42 -2.35 12.25
C SER A 20 -6.40 -1.79 13.22
N VAL A 21 -6.77 -0.71 13.92
CA VAL A 21 -5.95 -0.01 14.91
C VAL A 21 -6.71 0.14 16.21
N SER A 22 -5.97 0.24 17.31
CA SER A 22 -6.55 0.58 18.60
C SER A 22 -6.89 2.06 18.68
N LEU A 23 -8.15 2.34 18.98
CA LEU A 23 -8.66 3.63 19.43
C LEU A 23 -9.26 3.40 20.83
N PRO A 24 -8.45 3.41 21.90
CA PRO A 24 -8.85 2.90 23.21
C PRO A 24 -9.83 3.81 23.97
N THR A 25 -10.07 5.03 23.50
CA THR A 25 -10.95 6.01 24.14
C THR A 25 -11.91 6.64 23.13
N TRP A 26 -13.07 7.09 23.60
CA TRP A 26 -14.02 7.83 22.77
C TRP A 26 -13.39 9.10 22.17
N SER A 27 -12.56 9.81 22.94
CA SER A 27 -11.81 10.97 22.45
C SER A 27 -10.87 10.62 21.29
N ALA A 28 -10.29 9.41 21.27
CA ALA A 28 -9.47 8.95 20.14
C ALA A 28 -10.31 8.66 18.90
N ASN A 29 -11.53 8.14 19.06
CA ASN A 29 -12.48 8.00 17.95
C ASN A 29 -12.87 9.36 17.35
N VAL A 30 -13.24 10.33 18.19
CA VAL A 30 -13.57 11.68 17.74
C VAL A 30 -12.37 12.33 17.04
N GLY A 31 -11.18 12.25 17.66
CA GLY A 31 -9.96 12.79 17.08
C GLY A 31 -9.54 12.11 15.77
N TYR A 32 -9.84 10.82 15.57
CA TYR A 32 -9.63 10.13 14.31
C TYR A 32 -10.53 10.71 13.20
N GLU A 33 -11.84 10.84 13.47
CA GLU A 33 -12.82 11.35 12.50
C GLU A 33 -12.61 12.83 12.17
N GLU A 34 -12.15 13.63 13.14
CA GLU A 34 -11.83 15.05 12.96
C GLU A 34 -10.42 15.27 12.37
N GLY A 35 -9.63 14.21 12.15
CA GLY A 35 -8.29 14.32 11.58
C GLY A 35 -7.27 14.98 12.51
N GLN A 36 -7.45 14.89 13.83
CA GLN A 36 -6.55 15.53 14.79
C GLN A 36 -5.17 14.86 14.80
N ASP A 37 -4.13 15.69 14.76
CA ASP A 37 -2.72 15.28 14.60
C ASP A 37 -2.25 14.24 15.62
N TRP A 38 -2.69 14.34 16.88
CA TRP A 38 -2.28 13.43 17.94
C TRP A 38 -2.80 12.00 17.75
N VAL A 39 -3.88 11.82 16.96
CA VAL A 39 -4.41 10.51 16.56
C VAL A 39 -3.77 10.07 15.25
N ILE A 40 -3.83 10.91 14.22
CA ILE A 40 -3.40 10.53 12.86
C ILE A 40 -1.91 10.17 12.80
N LYS A 41 -1.04 10.90 13.51
CA LYS A 41 0.42 10.68 13.46
C LYS A 41 0.86 9.37 14.11
N VAL A 42 0.08 8.80 15.02
CA VAL A 42 0.43 7.56 15.72
C VAL A 42 -0.17 6.31 15.07
N MET A 43 -1.04 6.46 14.06
CA MET A 43 -1.65 5.33 13.34
C MET A 43 -0.61 4.53 12.54
N ARG A 44 -0.49 3.23 12.85
CA ARG A 44 0.43 2.32 12.13
C ARG A 44 -0.22 1.60 10.95
N THR A 45 -1.52 1.41 10.99
CA THR A 45 -2.38 0.82 9.96
C THR A 45 -3.76 1.49 10.10
N GLY A 46 -4.80 1.01 9.43
CA GLY A 46 -6.13 1.57 9.68
C GLY A 46 -7.23 1.00 8.81
N TYR A 47 -8.43 0.99 9.38
CA TYR A 47 -9.69 0.79 8.70
C TYR A 47 -10.54 2.05 8.88
N PRO A 48 -11.17 2.60 7.83
CA PRO A 48 -11.26 2.07 6.46
C PRO A 48 -9.92 2.16 5.71
N ARG A 49 -9.77 1.38 4.62
CA ARG A 49 -8.52 1.19 3.84
C ARG A 49 -8.09 2.43 3.04
N PHE A 50 -8.16 3.62 3.63
CA PHE A 50 -7.71 4.88 3.01
C PHE A 50 -6.19 4.95 2.84
N PHE A 51 -5.44 4.15 3.62
CA PHE A 51 -3.99 4.13 3.58
C PHE A 51 -3.47 2.87 2.90
N MET A 52 -2.52 3.04 1.98
CA MET A 52 -1.78 1.92 1.42
C MET A 52 -0.97 1.22 2.52
N HIS A 53 -1.15 -0.11 2.64
CA HIS A 53 -0.47 -0.93 3.65
C HIS A 53 1.06 -0.83 3.51
N LYS A 54 1.80 -0.86 4.62
CA LYS A 54 3.26 -0.70 4.66
C LYS A 54 4.00 -1.62 3.68
N ASN A 55 3.67 -2.91 3.67
CA ASN A 55 4.29 -3.86 2.74
C ASN A 55 4.05 -3.51 1.26
N ILE A 56 2.90 -2.92 0.92
CA ILE A 56 2.61 -2.47 -0.45
C ILE A 56 3.46 -1.24 -0.78
N ARG A 57 3.64 -0.31 0.17
CA ARG A 57 4.53 0.84 -0.01
C ARG A 57 5.98 0.43 -0.21
N GLU A 58 6.47 -0.51 0.60
CA GLU A 58 7.83 -1.07 0.45
C GLU A 58 8.00 -1.73 -0.91
N LEU A 59 7.02 -2.53 -1.35
CA LEU A 59 7.03 -3.13 -2.68
C LEU A 59 7.09 -2.06 -3.78
N VAL A 60 6.23 -1.04 -3.71
CA VAL A 60 6.23 0.09 -4.65
C VAL A 60 7.57 0.81 -4.66
N PHE A 61 8.17 1.06 -3.49
CA PHE A 61 9.49 1.68 -3.38
C PHE A 61 10.57 0.87 -4.10
N HIS A 62 10.61 -0.46 -3.88
CA HIS A 62 11.57 -1.33 -4.55
C HIS A 62 11.39 -1.35 -6.07
N ILE A 63 10.15 -1.36 -6.54
CA ILE A 63 9.83 -1.33 -7.97
C ILE A 63 10.26 -0.01 -8.60
N ILE A 64 9.90 1.13 -8.00
CA ILE A 64 10.30 2.45 -8.53
C ILE A 64 11.82 2.58 -8.55
N ARG A 65 12.51 2.08 -7.52
CA ARG A 65 13.97 2.07 -7.48
C ARG A 65 14.59 1.26 -8.62
N GLN A 66 13.94 0.19 -9.07
CA GLN A 66 14.47 -0.71 -10.09
C GLN A 66 14.05 -0.33 -11.52
N PHE A 67 12.82 0.14 -11.71
CA PHE A 67 12.19 0.33 -13.03
C PHE A 67 11.63 1.74 -13.26
N GLY A 68 11.61 2.58 -12.23
CA GLY A 68 11.09 3.95 -12.29
C GLY A 68 12.16 5.00 -12.52
N HIS A 69 11.72 6.25 -12.67
CA HIS A 69 12.55 7.44 -12.69
C HIS A 69 12.37 8.26 -11.39
N PRO A 70 13.34 9.13 -11.05
CA PRO A 70 13.20 10.04 -9.92
C PRO A 70 11.91 10.89 -10.04
N GLY A 71 11.14 10.96 -8.97
CA GLY A 71 9.90 11.75 -8.91
C GLY A 71 8.64 11.02 -9.43
N GLU A 72 8.76 9.76 -9.84
CA GLU A 72 7.61 8.93 -10.20
C GLU A 72 7.02 8.21 -8.99
N SER A 73 5.73 7.93 -9.07
CA SER A 73 5.01 7.03 -8.18
C SER A 73 4.47 5.85 -8.98
N ALA A 74 4.15 4.75 -8.30
CA ALA A 74 3.57 3.57 -8.94
C ALA A 74 2.42 3.00 -8.11
N MET A 75 1.38 2.55 -8.81
CA MET A 75 0.26 1.84 -8.22
C MET A 75 0.25 0.39 -8.71
N PRO A 76 0.29 -0.59 -7.81
CA PRO A 76 0.35 -1.98 -8.22
C PRO A 76 -1.03 -2.59 -8.46
N PHE A 77 -1.09 -3.48 -9.44
CA PHE A 77 -2.29 -4.18 -9.88
C PHE A 77 -2.06 -5.69 -9.95
N PRO A 78 -3.09 -6.51 -9.66
CA PRO A 78 -2.98 -7.97 -9.66
C PRO A 78 -2.96 -8.58 -11.06
N SER A 79 -3.17 -7.80 -12.13
CA SER A 79 -3.18 -8.30 -13.52
C SER A 79 -3.01 -7.17 -14.53
N LEU A 80 -2.59 -7.53 -15.75
CA LEU A 80 -2.48 -6.58 -16.87
C LEU A 80 -3.82 -5.95 -17.14
N LYS A 81 -4.85 -6.78 -17.18
CA LYS A 81 -6.23 -6.36 -17.45
C LYS A 81 -6.67 -5.26 -16.48
N THR A 82 -6.37 -5.38 -15.19
CA THR A 82 -6.72 -4.35 -14.20
C THR A 82 -5.85 -3.10 -14.32
N ALA A 83 -4.55 -3.24 -14.61
CA ALA A 83 -3.64 -2.11 -14.83
C ALA A 83 -4.02 -1.31 -16.08
N SER A 84 -4.25 -1.99 -17.21
CA SER A 84 -4.69 -1.38 -18.47
C SER A 84 -6.00 -0.62 -18.31
N ARG A 85 -7.00 -1.21 -17.63
CA ARG A 85 -8.26 -0.50 -17.35
C ARG A 85 -8.05 0.79 -16.54
N CYS A 86 -7.13 0.77 -15.57
CA CYS A 86 -6.80 1.97 -14.79
C CYS A 86 -6.07 3.01 -15.65
N HIS A 87 -5.08 2.58 -16.43
CA HIS A 87 -4.37 3.42 -17.40
C HIS A 87 -5.36 4.11 -18.36
N ASP A 88 -6.23 3.34 -19.02
CA ASP A 88 -7.18 3.88 -19.99
C ASP A 88 -8.15 4.87 -19.34
N PHE A 89 -8.58 4.58 -18.12
CA PHE A 89 -9.37 5.52 -17.34
C PHE A 89 -8.61 6.82 -17.07
N MET A 90 -7.36 6.77 -16.60
CA MET A 90 -6.56 7.98 -16.34
C MET A 90 -6.31 8.80 -17.61
N VAL A 91 -5.92 8.15 -18.70
CA VAL A 91 -5.74 8.77 -20.01
C VAL A 91 -7.04 9.43 -20.50
N SER A 92 -8.21 8.83 -20.24
CA SER A 92 -9.51 9.43 -20.60
C SER A 92 -9.89 10.66 -19.79
N ARG A 93 -9.25 10.90 -18.63
CA ARG A 93 -9.58 11.99 -17.68
C ARG A 93 -8.53 13.08 -17.60
N LEU A 94 -7.29 12.79 -17.97
CA LEU A 94 -6.18 13.70 -17.81
C LEU A 94 -5.82 14.42 -19.13
N PRO A 95 -5.20 15.62 -19.05
CA PRO A 95 -4.71 16.36 -20.21
C PRO A 95 -3.72 15.57 -21.08
N LEU A 96 -3.72 15.80 -22.40
CA LEU A 96 -2.91 15.06 -23.38
C LEU A 96 -1.39 15.07 -23.07
N ASP A 97 -0.87 16.15 -22.49
CA ASP A 97 0.55 16.30 -22.11
C ASP A 97 0.97 15.36 -20.96
N THR A 98 0.01 14.81 -20.23
CA THR A 98 0.25 13.85 -19.15
C THR A 98 0.24 12.40 -19.64
N HIS A 99 -0.32 12.11 -20.81
CA HIS A 99 -0.53 10.74 -21.29
C HIS A 99 0.80 10.00 -21.44
N ALA A 100 1.81 10.65 -22.01
CA ALA A 100 3.15 10.07 -22.17
C ALA A 100 3.87 9.80 -20.84
N LYS A 101 3.41 10.41 -19.73
CA LYS A 101 3.99 10.22 -18.39
C LYS A 101 3.35 9.04 -17.64
N ILE A 102 2.24 8.50 -18.13
CA ILE A 102 1.51 7.40 -17.52
C ILE A 102 1.82 6.15 -18.33
N ARG A 103 2.40 5.13 -17.68
CA ARG A 103 2.75 3.88 -18.35
C ARG A 103 2.39 2.66 -17.54
N VAL A 104 2.01 1.59 -18.23
CA VAL A 104 1.88 0.25 -17.65
C VAL A 104 3.23 -0.44 -17.77
N CYS A 105 3.82 -0.80 -16.64
CA CYS A 105 5.04 -1.59 -16.58
C CYS A 105 4.67 -3.03 -16.21
N HIS A 106 5.07 -3.98 -17.06
CA HIS A 106 5.09 -5.39 -16.66
C HIS A 106 6.35 -5.63 -15.84
N CYS A 107 6.17 -6.11 -14.62
CA CYS A 107 7.26 -6.52 -13.77
C CYS A 107 7.15 -8.03 -13.60
N GLU A 108 7.87 -8.79 -14.43
CA GLU A 108 8.33 -10.13 -14.06
C GLU A 108 9.40 -9.95 -12.97
N ALA A 109 8.97 -9.47 -11.82
CA ALA A 109 9.87 -9.41 -10.69
C ALA A 109 10.22 -10.87 -10.39
N LEU A 110 11.53 -11.16 -10.33
CA LEU A 110 12.06 -12.38 -9.72
C LEU A 110 11.74 -12.32 -8.20
N LEU A 111 10.45 -12.32 -7.86
CA LEU A 111 9.88 -12.23 -6.52
C LEU A 111 10.23 -13.48 -5.70
N HIS A 112 10.76 -14.52 -6.36
CA HIS A 112 11.29 -15.72 -5.74
C HIS A 112 12.30 -15.42 -4.62
N PHE A 113 13.05 -14.32 -4.62
CA PHE A 113 13.99 -14.05 -3.51
C PHE A 113 13.47 -13.06 -2.46
N TYR A 114 12.70 -12.03 -2.84
CA TYR A 114 12.30 -10.97 -1.90
C TYR A 114 10.95 -11.24 -1.22
N ILE A 115 9.96 -11.78 -1.95
CA ILE A 115 8.69 -12.23 -1.35
C ILE A 115 8.93 -13.47 -0.48
N LEU A 116 9.73 -14.44 -0.94
CA LEU A 116 10.05 -15.61 -0.11
C LEU A 116 10.73 -15.20 1.20
N ARG A 117 11.63 -14.21 1.21
CA ARG A 117 12.29 -13.76 2.45
C ARG A 117 11.32 -13.12 3.46
N TYR A 118 10.27 -12.43 3.00
CA TYR A 118 9.25 -11.83 3.86
C TYR A 118 8.21 -12.87 4.34
N ILE A 119 7.87 -13.84 3.49
CA ILE A 119 6.98 -14.97 3.84
C ILE A 119 7.69 -15.92 4.82
N THR A 120 8.97 -16.24 4.62
CA THR A 120 9.73 -17.19 5.46
C THR A 120 10.08 -16.63 6.83
N THR A 121 10.10 -15.31 7.01
CA THR A 121 10.20 -14.70 8.35
C THR A 121 8.90 -14.78 9.17
N SER A 122 7.77 -15.17 8.57
CA SER A 122 6.52 -15.43 9.28
C SER A 122 6.43 -16.93 9.63
N PRO A 123 6.50 -17.33 10.92
CA PRO A 123 6.59 -18.76 11.29
C PRO A 123 5.33 -19.57 10.95
N ASN A 124 4.23 -18.91 10.61
CA ASN A 124 2.93 -19.55 10.38
C ASN A 124 2.18 -18.83 9.24
N LYS A 125 2.30 -19.31 8.00
CA LYS A 125 1.15 -19.56 7.09
C LYS A 125 1.57 -20.07 5.71
N CYS A 126 0.75 -21.02 5.26
CA CYS A 126 0.67 -21.61 3.92
C CYS A 126 0.64 -20.53 2.83
N GLY A 127 1.40 -20.76 1.76
CA GLY A 127 1.65 -19.82 0.69
C GLY A 127 0.39 -19.42 -0.08
N SER A 128 0.27 -18.11 -0.32
CA SER A 128 -0.42 -17.58 -1.48
C SER A 128 0.43 -16.42 -1.96
N ILE A 129 1.13 -16.63 -3.06
CA ILE A 129 1.92 -15.61 -3.75
C ILE A 129 0.90 -14.57 -4.25
N VAL A 130 1.02 -13.32 -3.79
CA VAL A 130 0.29 -12.22 -4.41
C VAL A 130 1.12 -11.80 -5.61
N GLU A 131 0.79 -12.38 -6.77
CA GLU A 131 1.34 -11.96 -8.07
C GLU A 131 0.88 -10.52 -8.34
N MET A 132 1.72 -9.55 -8.00
CA MET A 132 1.63 -8.19 -8.53
C MET A 132 2.52 -8.13 -9.76
N GLU A 133 1.91 -8.37 -10.92
CA GLU A 133 2.63 -8.50 -12.19
C GLU A 133 2.69 -7.17 -12.97
N TYR A 134 1.90 -6.17 -12.57
CA TYR A 134 1.73 -4.92 -13.34
C TYR A 134 1.58 -3.70 -12.45
N LEU A 135 2.17 -2.58 -12.88
CA LEU A 135 2.01 -1.28 -12.23
C LEU A 135 1.66 -0.21 -13.23
N VAL A 136 0.94 0.80 -12.76
CA VAL A 136 0.84 2.07 -13.47
C VAL A 136 1.75 3.09 -12.78
N ALA A 137 2.77 3.55 -13.51
CA ALA A 137 3.70 4.57 -13.05
C ALA A 137 3.34 5.93 -13.66
N GLY A 138 3.43 6.99 -12.86
CA GLY A 138 3.16 8.36 -13.26
C GLY A 138 4.06 9.36 -12.55
N ALA A 139 4.43 10.44 -13.22
CA ALA A 139 5.07 11.58 -12.57
C ALA A 139 4.09 12.23 -11.57
N ASN A 140 4.56 12.59 -10.38
CA ASN A 140 3.72 13.29 -9.40
C ASN A 140 3.17 14.59 -10.01
N SER A 141 1.88 14.61 -10.36
CA SER A 141 1.10 15.83 -10.41
C SER A 141 0.60 16.09 -9.00
N ALA A 142 1.46 16.74 -8.21
CA ALA A 142 1.03 17.44 -7.00
C ALA A 142 0.19 18.66 -7.38
#